data_AF-A0A820AQT2-F1
#
_entry.id   AF-A0A820AQT2-F1
#
_cell.length_a   1.000
_cell.length_b   1.000
_cell.length_c   1.000
_cell.angle_alpha   90.00
_cell.angle_beta   90.00
_cell.angle_gamma   90.00
#
_symmetry.space_group_name_H-M   'P 1'
#
loop_
_entity.id
_entity.type
_entity.pdbx_description
1 polymer ?
#
loop_
_entity_poly.entity_id
_entity_poly.type
_entity_poly.pdbx_seq_one_letter_code
_entity_poly.pdbx_strand_id
1 'polypeptide(L)'
;MIDDLNDQAKLSAPMLRSTFVPQYLTVSDRKFKDMLLNVVPDGHKIYERLDSAEKLKSTRQLAHTFNMMYYFKLQQELWKDYFDLSVTAGIWAPRVLKSEAKQHYTCVSYGRSEKLVEQRQKTIQHQMNRTNHELQQQLIYLPEWTENVQPFIDSKFLSSAVEAMVKHGQYRLNMEFKHKRAMLK
;
A
#
# COMPACT_ATOMS: atom_id res chain seq x y z
N MET A 1 -38.26 -3.21 6.50
CA MET A 1 -37.19 -2.81 5.55
C MET A 1 -36.16 -1.94 6.28
N ILE A 2 -35.54 -2.47 7.34
CA ILE A 2 -34.42 -1.85 8.07
C ILE A 2 -33.64 -3.02 8.71
N ASP A 3 -32.95 -3.82 7.91
CA ASP A 3 -32.03 -4.87 8.43
C ASP A 3 -30.74 -5.03 7.61
N ASP A 4 -30.61 -4.37 6.44
CA ASP A 4 -29.45 -4.55 5.55
C ASP A 4 -28.21 -3.71 5.88
N LEU A 5 -28.24 -2.85 6.90
CA LEU A 5 -27.11 -1.98 7.25
C LEU A 5 -26.15 -2.57 8.28
N ASN A 6 -26.51 -3.67 8.95
CA ASN A 6 -25.73 -4.21 10.06
C ASN A 6 -24.76 -5.35 9.67
N ASP A 7 -24.89 -5.90 8.46
CA ASP A 7 -24.05 -7.01 7.99
C ASP A 7 -22.74 -6.58 7.32
N GLN A 8 -22.62 -5.31 6.90
CA GLN A 8 -21.35 -4.81 6.33
C GLN A 8 -20.27 -4.56 7.39
N ALA A 9 -20.66 -4.31 8.65
CA ALA A 9 -19.72 -4.04 9.74
C ALA A 9 -19.04 -5.31 10.28
N LYS A 10 -19.67 -6.49 10.16
CA LYS A 10 -19.17 -7.76 10.73
C LYS A 10 -18.22 -8.56 9.84
N LEU A 11 -18.05 -8.17 8.57
CA LEU A 11 -17.29 -8.95 7.57
C LEU A 11 -15.90 -8.39 7.24
N SER A 12 -15.45 -7.34 7.94
CA SER A 12 -14.10 -6.79 7.79
C SER A 12 -13.07 -7.63 8.56
N ALA A 13 -12.91 -8.91 8.17
CA ALA A 13 -11.77 -9.70 8.64
C ALA A 13 -10.50 -8.87 8.37
N PRO A 14 -9.74 -8.48 9.42
CA PRO A 14 -8.67 -7.52 9.29
C PRO A 14 -7.75 -8.02 8.20
N MET A 15 -7.61 -7.21 7.15
CA MET A 15 -6.65 -7.48 6.10
C MET A 15 -5.30 -7.51 6.82
N LEU A 16 -4.70 -8.69 6.98
CA LEU A 16 -3.40 -8.85 7.61
C LEU A 16 -2.44 -7.94 6.84
N ARG A 17 -2.17 -6.75 7.40
CA ARG A 17 -1.20 -5.83 6.83
C ARG A 17 0.13 -6.55 6.88
N SER A 18 0.82 -6.62 5.75
CA SER A 18 2.19 -7.12 5.73
C SER A 18 3.00 -6.33 6.75
N THR A 19 3.81 -7.03 7.54
CA THR A 19 4.74 -6.42 8.49
C THR A 19 5.78 -5.56 7.78
N PHE A 20 5.93 -5.71 6.46
CA PHE A 20 6.82 -4.92 5.62
C PHE A 20 6.20 -3.64 5.06
N VAL A 21 4.93 -3.33 5.33
CA VAL A 21 4.35 -2.03 4.93
C VAL A 21 4.99 -0.92 5.77
N PRO A 22 5.71 0.03 5.15
CA PRO A 22 6.32 1.15 5.88
C PRO A 22 5.29 2.01 6.62
N GLN A 23 5.63 2.44 7.84
CA GLN A 23 4.75 3.25 8.70
C GLN A 23 5.24 4.71 8.80
N TYR A 24 5.05 5.50 7.74
CA TYR A 24 5.55 6.88 7.67
C TYR A 24 4.95 7.85 8.71
N LEU A 25 3.75 7.55 9.23
CA LEU A 25 3.08 8.38 10.23
C LEU A 25 3.66 8.24 11.64
N THR A 26 4.38 7.15 11.93
CA THR A 26 4.85 6.82 13.29
C THR A 26 6.36 6.95 13.46
N VAL A 27 7.12 7.13 12.37
CA VAL A 27 8.56 7.36 12.44
C VAL A 27 8.87 8.75 13.00
N SER A 28 9.95 8.87 13.78
CA SER A 28 10.44 10.15 14.32
C SER A 28 10.76 11.16 13.20
N ASP A 29 10.67 12.46 13.49
CA ASP A 29 10.95 13.56 12.53
C ASP A 29 12.32 13.43 11.88
N ARG A 30 13.36 13.22 12.70
CA ARG A 30 14.74 13.01 12.22
C ARG A 30 14.81 11.87 11.21
N LYS A 31 14.33 10.69 11.58
CA LYS A 31 14.34 9.51 10.70
C LYS A 31 13.55 9.73 9.40
N PHE A 32 12.40 10.41 9.46
CA PHE A 32 11.62 10.72 8.27
C PHE A 32 12.39 11.65 7.32
N LYS A 33 13.02 12.69 7.85
CA LYS A 33 13.88 13.57 7.06
C LYS A 33 15.10 12.84 6.47
N ASP A 34 15.74 11.97 7.24
CA ASP A 34 16.87 11.16 6.76
C ASP A 34 16.46 10.22 5.61
N MET A 35 15.22 9.71 5.62
CA MET A 35 14.68 8.94 4.50
C MET A 35 14.51 9.79 3.24
N LEU A 36 14.08 11.05 3.35
CA LEU A 36 13.94 11.98 2.22
C LEU A 36 15.29 12.48 1.69
N LEU A 37 16.28 12.64 2.55
CA LEU A 37 17.60 13.16 2.20
C LEU A 37 18.32 12.30 1.16
N ASN A 38 18.14 10.98 1.23
CA ASN A 38 18.93 10.01 0.47
C ASN A 38 18.30 9.56 -0.85
N VAL A 39 17.12 10.06 -1.21
CA VAL A 39 16.32 9.49 -2.32
C VAL A 39 16.34 10.33 -3.59
N VAL A 40 16.77 11.59 -3.53
CA VAL A 40 16.85 12.48 -4.69
C VAL A 40 18.12 13.33 -4.66
N PRO A 41 18.67 13.72 -5.83
CA PRO A 41 19.63 14.81 -5.91
C PRO A 41 19.06 16.05 -5.22
N ASP A 42 19.90 16.79 -4.49
CA ASP A 42 19.49 17.94 -3.70
C ASP A 42 18.50 17.67 -2.55
N GLY A 43 18.44 16.44 -2.03
CA GLY A 43 17.59 16.10 -0.87
C GLY A 43 17.83 16.98 0.37
N HIS A 44 19.02 17.58 0.50
CA HIS A 44 19.34 18.54 1.57
C HIS A 44 18.42 19.77 1.53
N LYS A 45 18.01 20.24 0.34
CA LYS A 45 17.07 21.36 0.19
C LYS A 45 15.71 21.02 0.77
N ILE A 46 15.22 19.78 0.64
CA ILE A 46 13.97 19.35 1.27
C ILE A 46 14.14 19.22 2.79
N TYR A 47 15.25 18.61 3.22
CA TYR A 47 15.56 18.39 4.62
C TYR A 47 15.51 19.69 5.45
N GLU A 48 16.17 20.73 4.94
CA GLU A 48 16.25 22.06 5.55
C GLU A 48 14.90 22.75 5.56
N ARG A 49 14.15 22.68 4.46
CA ARG A 49 12.88 23.41 4.32
C ARG A 49 11.72 22.79 5.09
N LEU A 50 11.79 21.50 5.44
CA LEU A 50 10.84 20.80 6.33
C LEU A 50 11.08 21.12 7.81
N ASP A 51 11.24 22.39 8.16
CA ASP A 51 11.62 22.86 9.50
C ASP A 51 10.50 22.87 10.55
N SER A 52 9.23 22.72 10.15
CA SER A 52 8.08 22.78 11.03
C SER A 52 7.34 21.45 11.16
N ALA A 53 6.69 21.26 12.31
CA ALA A 53 5.88 20.07 12.58
C ALA A 53 4.72 19.92 11.59
N GLU A 54 4.12 21.04 11.16
CA GLU A 54 3.05 21.06 10.17
C GLU A 54 3.55 20.59 8.79
N LYS A 55 4.69 21.10 8.32
CA LYS A 55 5.31 20.66 7.07
C LYS A 55 5.62 19.18 7.07
N LEU A 56 6.19 18.69 8.17
CA LEU A 56 6.48 17.27 8.34
C LEU A 56 5.20 16.44 8.36
N LYS A 57 4.15 16.91 9.04
CA LYS A 57 2.86 16.22 9.10
C LYS A 57 2.24 16.09 7.71
N SER A 58 2.16 17.18 6.93
CA SER A 58 1.61 17.18 5.58
C SER A 58 2.42 16.28 4.65
N THR A 59 3.75 16.38 4.69
CA THR A 59 4.65 15.53 3.89
C THR A 59 4.53 14.05 4.25
N ARG A 60 4.38 13.72 5.53
CA ARG A 60 4.11 12.34 5.99
C ARG A 60 2.77 11.81 5.53
N GLN A 61 1.73 12.64 5.53
CA GLN A 61 0.42 12.26 5.01
C GLN A 61 0.52 11.92 3.53
N LEU A 62 1.20 12.76 2.73
CA LEU A 62 1.47 12.47 1.33
C LEU A 62 2.23 11.15 1.14
N ALA A 63 3.31 10.94 1.91
CA ALA A 63 4.08 9.70 1.88
C ALA A 63 3.22 8.47 2.24
N HIS A 64 2.35 8.59 3.24
CA HIS A 64 1.44 7.54 3.63
C HIS A 64 0.43 7.22 2.52
N THR A 65 -0.15 8.22 1.87
CA THR A 65 -1.10 8.02 0.78
C THR A 65 -0.46 7.31 -0.41
N PHE A 66 0.73 7.75 -0.85
CA PHE A 66 1.51 7.04 -1.88
C PHE A 66 1.79 5.59 -1.49
N ASN A 67 2.20 5.37 -0.24
CA ASN A 67 2.51 4.05 0.29
C ASN A 67 1.30 3.11 0.23
N MET A 68 0.14 3.60 0.66
CA MET A 68 -1.09 2.82 0.61
C MET A 68 -1.51 2.53 -0.83
N MET A 69 -1.38 3.49 -1.75
CA MET A 69 -1.71 3.30 -3.16
C MET A 69 -0.90 2.16 -3.78
N TYR A 70 0.42 2.15 -3.58
CA TYR A 70 1.26 1.06 -4.09
C TYR A 70 1.02 -0.27 -3.41
N TYR A 71 0.78 -0.27 -2.10
CA TYR A 71 0.45 -1.50 -1.37
C TYR A 71 -0.84 -2.14 -1.92
N PHE A 72 -1.88 -1.33 -2.16
CA PHE A 72 -3.13 -1.85 -2.71
C PHE A 72 -2.98 -2.33 -4.15
N LYS A 73 -2.14 -1.69 -4.96
CA LYS A 73 -1.80 -2.21 -6.30
C LYS A 73 -1.15 -3.59 -6.22
N LEU A 74 -0.18 -3.79 -5.33
CA LEU A 74 0.44 -5.11 -5.11
C LEU A 74 -0.58 -6.16 -4.66
N GLN A 75 -1.48 -5.79 -3.75
CA GLN A 75 -2.59 -6.66 -3.33
C GLN A 75 -3.50 -7.01 -4.52
N GLN A 76 -3.90 -6.04 -5.33
CA GLN A 76 -4.73 -6.27 -6.51
C GLN A 76 -4.09 -7.28 -7.46
N GLU A 77 -2.80 -7.11 -7.77
CA GLU A 77 -2.06 -8.03 -8.63
C GLU A 77 -2.02 -9.46 -8.06
N LEU A 78 -1.74 -9.60 -6.76
CA LEU A 78 -1.71 -10.92 -6.10
C LEU A 78 -3.09 -11.61 -6.10
N TRP A 79 -4.15 -10.87 -5.78
CA TRP A 79 -5.51 -11.43 -5.76
C TRP A 79 -6.06 -11.69 -7.17
N LYS A 80 -5.56 -10.98 -8.17
CA LYS A 80 -5.80 -11.32 -9.57
C LYS A 80 -5.12 -12.65 -9.93
N ASP A 81 -3.84 -12.84 -9.58
CA ASP A 81 -3.15 -14.10 -9.83
C ASP A 81 -3.86 -15.29 -9.16
N TYR A 82 -4.37 -15.13 -7.93
CA TYR A 82 -5.19 -16.16 -7.27
C TYR A 82 -6.47 -16.48 -8.05
N PHE A 83 -7.18 -15.46 -8.53
CA PHE A 83 -8.38 -15.64 -9.34
C PHE A 83 -8.07 -16.39 -10.63
N ASP A 84 -7.07 -15.91 -11.38
CA ASP A 84 -6.68 -16.46 -12.68
C ASP A 84 -6.23 -17.93 -12.55
N LEU A 85 -5.49 -18.26 -11.49
CA LEU A 85 -5.09 -19.64 -11.17
C LEU A 85 -6.31 -20.53 -10.87
N SER A 86 -7.22 -20.06 -10.01
CA SER A 86 -8.42 -20.84 -9.64
C SER A 86 -9.36 -21.07 -10.81
N VAL A 87 -9.52 -20.08 -11.71
CA VAL A 87 -10.28 -20.23 -12.95
C VAL A 87 -9.61 -21.22 -13.90
N THR A 88 -8.31 -21.07 -14.14
CA THR A 88 -7.57 -21.90 -15.11
C THR A 88 -7.48 -23.36 -14.65
N ALA A 89 -7.23 -23.59 -13.36
CA ALA A 89 -7.12 -24.93 -12.80
C ALA A 89 -8.47 -25.55 -12.42
N GLY A 90 -9.56 -24.77 -12.37
CA GLY A 90 -10.85 -25.20 -11.83
C GLY A 90 -10.82 -25.47 -10.31
N ILE A 91 -9.82 -24.94 -9.61
CA ILE A 91 -9.58 -25.22 -8.18
C ILE A 91 -9.97 -24.00 -7.35
N TRP A 92 -11.21 -23.98 -6.88
CA TRP A 92 -11.69 -23.11 -5.80
C TRP A 92 -11.64 -23.88 -4.46
N ALA A 93 -10.49 -24.45 -4.10
CA ALA A 93 -10.38 -25.25 -2.89
C ALA A 93 -10.17 -24.35 -1.65
N PRO A 94 -10.91 -24.52 -0.54
CA PRO A 94 -10.64 -23.73 0.66
C PRO A 94 -9.36 -24.17 1.40
N ARG A 95 -8.84 -25.39 1.15
CA ARG A 95 -7.57 -25.94 1.66
C ARG A 95 -7.13 -27.13 0.79
N VAL A 96 -5.83 -27.27 0.57
CA VAL A 96 -5.23 -28.55 0.15
C VAL A 96 -5.10 -29.41 1.42
N LEU A 97 -5.30 -30.72 1.35
CA LEU A 97 -5.10 -31.57 2.53
C LEU A 97 -3.64 -31.42 3.01
N LYS A 98 -3.43 -31.36 4.34
CA LYS A 98 -2.09 -31.17 4.92
C LYS A 98 -1.09 -32.25 4.47
N SER A 99 -1.60 -33.46 4.17
CA SER A 99 -0.84 -34.57 3.61
C SER A 99 -0.35 -34.29 2.19
N GLU A 100 -1.23 -33.84 1.30
CA GLU A 100 -0.90 -33.48 -0.09
C GLU A 100 0.04 -32.27 -0.14
N ALA A 101 -0.22 -31.26 0.69
CA ALA A 101 0.67 -30.12 0.87
C ALA A 101 2.08 -30.56 1.26
N LYS A 102 2.20 -31.51 2.20
CA LYS A 102 3.49 -32.05 2.63
C LYS A 102 4.17 -32.90 1.55
N GLN A 103 3.40 -33.67 0.78
CA GLN A 103 3.92 -34.56 -0.27
C GLN A 103 4.46 -33.80 -1.48
N HIS A 104 3.86 -32.65 -1.80
CA HIS A 104 4.26 -31.81 -2.93
C HIS A 104 5.08 -30.58 -2.52
N TYR A 105 5.51 -30.49 -1.25
CA TYR A 105 6.21 -29.33 -0.69
C TYR A 105 5.44 -28.00 -0.90
N THR A 106 4.12 -28.05 -0.92
CA THR A 106 3.24 -26.88 -1.09
C THR A 106 2.61 -26.49 0.24
N CYS A 107 2.07 -25.28 0.34
CA CYS A 107 1.42 -24.81 1.58
C CYS A 107 -0.01 -25.37 1.70
N VAL A 108 -0.45 -25.67 2.93
CA VAL A 108 -1.82 -26.17 3.22
C VAL A 108 -2.92 -25.18 2.78
N SER A 109 -2.56 -23.91 2.55
CA SER A 109 -3.45 -22.82 2.19
C SER A 109 -3.56 -22.53 0.69
N TYR A 110 -3.21 -23.46 -0.19
CA TYR A 110 -3.35 -23.24 -1.64
C TYR A 110 -4.77 -23.46 -2.11
N GLY A 111 -5.52 -22.38 -1.95
CA GLY A 111 -6.83 -22.19 -2.49
C GLY A 111 -7.62 -21.25 -1.59
N ARG A 112 -8.32 -20.31 -2.22
CA ARG A 112 -9.25 -19.40 -1.56
C ARG A 112 -10.61 -19.68 -2.18
N SER A 113 -11.66 -19.64 -1.37
CA SER A 113 -13.00 -19.73 -1.96
C SER A 113 -13.21 -18.55 -2.91
N GLU A 114 -13.93 -18.80 -4.01
CA GLU A 114 -14.29 -17.78 -4.99
C GLU A 114 -14.87 -16.54 -4.32
N LYS A 115 -15.87 -16.73 -3.45
CA LYS A 115 -16.49 -15.67 -2.65
C LYS A 115 -15.46 -14.82 -1.89
N LEU A 116 -14.42 -15.43 -1.31
CA LEU A 116 -13.38 -14.70 -0.59
C LEU A 116 -12.50 -13.90 -1.54
N VAL A 117 -12.10 -14.48 -2.68
CA VAL A 117 -11.29 -13.78 -3.71
C VAL A 117 -12.05 -12.57 -4.24
N GLU A 118 -13.30 -12.75 -4.66
CA GLU A 118 -14.16 -11.68 -5.15
C GLU A 118 -14.38 -10.57 -4.10
N GLN A 119 -14.68 -10.96 -2.85
CA GLN A 119 -14.84 -10.00 -1.76
C GLN A 119 -13.56 -9.18 -1.53
N ARG A 120 -12.39 -9.83 -1.61
CA ARG A 120 -11.10 -9.15 -1.44
C ARG A 120 -10.81 -8.22 -2.61
N GLN A 121 -11.06 -8.63 -3.85
CA GLN A 121 -10.92 -7.75 -5.02
C GLN A 121 -11.82 -6.52 -4.92
N LYS A 122 -13.10 -6.67 -4.55
CA LYS A 122 -14.02 -5.54 -4.32
C LYS A 122 -13.52 -4.60 -3.22
N THR A 123 -13.05 -5.16 -2.11
CA THR A 123 -12.50 -4.39 -0.98
C THR A 123 -11.28 -3.58 -1.40
N ILE A 124 -10.33 -4.22 -2.10
CA ILE A 124 -9.11 -3.59 -2.59
C ILE A 124 -9.47 -2.48 -3.59
N GLN A 125 -10.38 -2.73 -4.52
CA GLN A 125 -10.80 -1.73 -5.49
C GLN A 125 -11.40 -0.49 -4.82
N HIS A 126 -12.26 -0.70 -3.82
CA HIS A 126 -12.83 0.41 -3.06
C HIS A 126 -11.73 1.20 -2.32
N GLN A 127 -10.79 0.52 -1.67
CA GLN A 127 -9.65 1.14 -1.00
C GLN A 127 -8.75 1.91 -1.97
N MET A 128 -8.46 1.36 -3.15
CA MET A 128 -7.70 2.04 -4.20
C MET A 128 -8.41 3.31 -4.69
N ASN A 129 -9.72 3.24 -4.96
CA ASN A 129 -10.48 4.40 -5.42
C ASN A 129 -10.44 5.53 -4.38
N ARG A 130 -10.65 5.18 -3.10
CA ARG A 130 -10.59 6.13 -2.00
C ARG A 130 -9.19 6.74 -1.86
N THR A 131 -8.14 5.92 -1.78
CA THR A 131 -6.75 6.40 -1.63
C THR A 131 -6.30 7.22 -2.84
N ASN A 132 -6.73 6.85 -4.05
CA ASN A 132 -6.45 7.63 -5.25
C ASN A 132 -7.13 9.01 -5.18
N HIS A 133 -8.39 9.07 -4.75
CA HIS A 133 -9.08 10.35 -4.55
C HIS A 133 -8.36 11.21 -3.50
N GLU A 134 -7.99 10.63 -2.35
CA GLU A 134 -7.21 11.32 -1.30
C GLU A 134 -5.87 11.84 -1.84
N LEU A 135 -5.16 11.05 -2.66
CA LEU A 135 -3.89 11.45 -3.27
C LEU A 135 -4.06 12.61 -4.26
N GLN A 136 -5.07 12.55 -5.13
CA GLN A 136 -5.36 13.62 -6.08
C GLN A 136 -5.68 14.92 -5.36
N GLN A 137 -6.51 14.87 -4.31
CA GLN A 137 -6.78 16.06 -3.48
C GLN A 137 -5.49 16.63 -2.89
N GLN A 138 -4.66 15.79 -2.27
CA GLN A 138 -3.38 16.24 -1.70
C GLN A 138 -2.46 16.89 -2.75
N LEU A 139 -2.38 16.31 -3.96
CA LEU A 139 -1.56 16.87 -5.04
C LEU A 139 -2.12 18.18 -5.61
N ILE A 140 -3.44 18.38 -5.58
CA ILE A 140 -4.09 19.64 -6.00
C ILE A 140 -3.81 20.77 -5.00
N TYR A 141 -3.85 20.48 -3.69
CA TYR A 141 -3.57 21.49 -2.65
C TYR A 141 -2.08 21.69 -2.38
N LEU A 142 -1.22 20.79 -2.86
CA LEU A 142 0.22 20.85 -2.59
C LEU A 142 0.87 22.16 -3.07
N PRO A 143 0.60 22.67 -4.30
CA PRO A 143 1.15 23.94 -4.77
C PRO A 143 0.78 25.11 -3.85
N GLU A 144 -0.52 25.28 -3.56
CA GLU A 144 -1.02 26.33 -2.68
C GLU A 144 -0.35 26.27 -1.30
N TRP A 145 -0.25 25.08 -0.73
CA TRP A 145 0.41 24.90 0.55
C TRP A 145 1.91 25.22 0.48
N THR A 146 2.62 24.76 -0.56
CA THR A 146 4.06 25.00 -0.68
C THR A 146 4.45 26.44 -1.04
N GLU A 147 3.58 27.16 -1.75
CA GLU A 147 3.79 28.56 -2.16
C GLU A 147 3.63 29.52 -0.98
N ASN A 148 2.68 29.23 -0.09
CA ASN A 148 2.38 30.04 1.08
C ASN A 148 3.33 29.80 2.26
N VAL A 149 4.22 28.82 2.15
CA VAL A 149 5.08 28.36 3.24
C VAL A 149 6.52 28.79 3.00
N GLN A 150 7.13 29.46 3.99
CA GLN A 150 8.53 29.88 3.95
C GLN A 150 9.42 28.93 4.78
N PRO A 151 10.64 28.60 4.31
CA PRO A 151 11.14 28.80 2.95
C PRO A 151 10.32 28.03 1.91
N PHE A 152 10.11 28.64 0.75
CA PHE A 152 9.40 28.05 -0.40
C PHE A 152 9.93 26.64 -0.72
N ILE A 153 9.04 25.68 -0.98
CA ILE A 153 9.39 24.33 -1.44
C ILE A 153 8.78 24.12 -2.81
N ASP A 154 9.54 23.66 -3.80
CA ASP A 154 8.93 23.31 -5.08
C ASP A 154 8.04 22.07 -4.90
N SER A 155 6.74 22.19 -5.20
CA SER A 155 5.74 21.13 -4.99
C SER A 155 5.99 19.89 -5.84
N LYS A 156 6.47 20.05 -7.07
CA LYS A 156 6.79 18.93 -7.97
C LYS A 156 8.01 18.17 -7.47
N PHE A 157 9.02 18.89 -7.01
CA PHE A 157 10.22 18.33 -6.41
C PHE A 157 9.88 17.57 -5.11
N LEU A 158 9.08 18.17 -4.23
CA LEU A 158 8.65 17.53 -2.97
C LEU A 158 7.85 16.25 -3.24
N SER A 159 6.83 16.32 -4.11
CA SER A 159 6.01 15.16 -4.43
C SER A 159 6.83 14.03 -5.08
N SER A 160 7.75 14.35 -5.99
CA SER A 160 8.65 13.38 -6.61
C SER A 160 9.61 12.74 -5.61
N ALA A 161 10.16 13.53 -4.68
CA ALA A 161 11.03 13.02 -3.64
C ALA A 161 10.30 12.10 -2.66
N VAL A 162 9.09 12.48 -2.26
CA VAL A 162 8.22 11.64 -1.43
C VAL A 162 7.87 10.34 -2.15
N GLU A 163 7.51 10.40 -3.43
CA GLU A 163 7.21 9.22 -4.24
C GLU A 163 8.42 8.28 -4.34
N ALA A 164 9.61 8.82 -4.62
CA ALA A 164 10.86 8.07 -4.70
C ALA A 164 11.21 7.40 -3.37
N MET A 165 11.08 8.14 -2.26
CA MET A 165 11.26 7.61 -0.91
C MET A 165 10.32 6.44 -0.64
N VAL A 166 9.05 6.58 -1.00
CA VAL A 166 8.05 5.53 -0.80
C VAL A 166 8.39 4.28 -1.61
N LYS A 167 8.74 4.43 -2.90
CA LYS A 167 9.15 3.32 -3.76
C LYS A 167 10.35 2.58 -3.18
N HIS A 168 11.36 3.33 -2.73
CA HIS A 168 12.54 2.75 -2.08
C HIS A 168 12.17 2.00 -0.79
N GLY A 169 11.37 2.62 0.08
CA GLY A 169 10.91 2.02 1.35
C GLY A 169 10.09 0.74 1.15
N GLN A 170 9.40 0.59 0.03
CA GLN A 170 8.62 -0.60 -0.32
C GLN A 170 9.41 -1.73 -0.97
N TYR A 171 10.73 -1.64 -1.09
CA TYR A 171 11.53 -2.69 -1.74
C TYR A 171 11.28 -4.09 -1.14
N ARG A 172 11.32 -4.23 0.20
CA ARG A 172 11.10 -5.52 0.87
C ARG A 172 9.69 -6.06 0.67
N LEU A 173 8.69 -5.18 0.72
CA LEU A 173 7.30 -5.52 0.45
C LEU A 173 7.13 -6.04 -0.99
N ASN A 174 7.74 -5.37 -1.98
CA ASN A 174 7.73 -5.83 -3.36
C ASN A 174 8.36 -7.23 -3.49
N MET A 175 9.49 -7.48 -2.82
CA MET A 175 10.14 -8.80 -2.84
C MET A 175 9.26 -9.88 -2.20
N GLU A 176 8.56 -9.58 -1.10
CA GLU A 176 7.59 -10.49 -0.48
C GLU A 176 6.46 -10.84 -1.47
N PHE A 177 5.90 -9.85 -2.15
CA PHE A 177 4.83 -10.08 -3.14
C PHE A 177 5.33 -10.89 -4.34
N LYS A 178 6.53 -10.58 -4.87
CA LYS A 178 7.16 -11.37 -5.93
C LYS A 178 7.32 -12.84 -5.51
N HIS A 179 7.77 -13.09 -4.28
CA HIS A 179 7.89 -14.44 -3.76
C HIS A 179 6.53 -15.14 -3.68
N LYS A 180 5.50 -14.50 -3.11
CA LYS A 180 4.14 -15.06 -3.05
C LYS A 180 3.60 -15.41 -4.43
N ARG A 181 3.79 -14.53 -5.42
CA ARG A 181 3.39 -14.76 -6.81
C ARG A 181 4.18 -15.89 -7.47
N ALA A 182 5.47 -16.01 -7.21
CA ALA A 182 6.29 -17.09 -7.72
C ALA A 182 5.83 -18.47 -7.20
N MET A 183 5.30 -18.52 -5.97
CA MET A 183 4.73 -19.75 -5.40
C MET A 183 3.31 -20.07 -5.92
N LEU A 184 2.71 -19.24 -6.78
CA LEU A 184 1.42 -19.52 -7.44
C LEU A 184 1.59 -20.13 -8.83
N LYS A 185 2.82 -20.21 -9.33
CA LYS A 185 3.19 -20.84 -10.60
C LYS A 185 3.72 -22.25 -10.35
#